data_AF-A0A1Q7KHR0-F1
#
_entry.id   AF-A0A1Q7KHR0-F1
#
_cell.length_a   1.000
_cell.length_b   1.000
_cell.length_c   1.000
_cell.angle_alpha   90.00
_cell.angle_beta   90.00
_cell.angle_gamma   90.00
#
_symmetry.space_group_name_H-M   'P 1'
#
loop_
_entity.id
_entity.type
_entity.pdbx_description
1 polymer ?
#
loop_
_entity_poly.entity_id
_entity_poly.type
_entity_poly.pdbx_seq_one_letter_code
_entity_poly.pdbx_strand_id
1 'polypeptide(L)'
;MIVPSIDIMAGRAVQLRRGKEFALDGGDPIARLEEFSVAGQVAIVDLDAALGQGSNAELIRDLVRRAPCRVGGGIRDLDTARRWLDAGATQLMIGTAATPEFCAALPRERVMGAVDAEHGEVVVDGWRTKTGVPVLERVRELAPVVGGFLFTQVEKEGAMGGFDLTAVEGVVGAAGGARVTAAGGIATATDIAELDRIGADAQVGMALYTGKLSLGDAVSAPLTKPLPGDVWPTVVCDEAGRTLGLVWSTRESLARAVAERRGIYWSRSRQAIWEKGATSGNSQTLVRVDLDCDRDALRFTVRQVGAGFCHLNRRSCWPSEFDLADLERTLADRVIRPVTGSGTTRLLTDRALLAAKLREEADELARAESTGDVVREAADVVYMALVALARGGGTLADVRAELARRHGAVNRRPMVRKTSAC
;
A
#
# COMPACT_ATOMS: atom_id res chain seq x y z
N MET A 1 1.10 -13.78 3.94
CA MET A 1 1.37 -12.97 2.72
C MET A 1 2.74 -12.30 2.81
N ILE A 2 3.29 -11.83 1.68
CA ILE A 2 4.55 -11.09 1.62
C ILE A 2 4.39 -9.61 2.02
N VAL A 3 5.38 -9.07 2.74
CA VAL A 3 5.56 -7.64 3.03
C VAL A 3 7.00 -7.28 2.68
N PRO A 4 7.27 -6.73 1.48
CA PRO A 4 8.64 -6.34 1.12
C PRO A 4 9.18 -5.27 2.08
N SER A 5 10.47 -5.31 2.40
CA SER A 5 11.10 -4.29 3.25
C SER A 5 12.15 -3.43 2.52
N ILE A 6 12.24 -2.19 2.95
CA ILE A 6 13.24 -1.21 2.53
C ILE A 6 13.85 -0.61 3.80
N ASP A 7 15.08 -1.01 4.09
CA ASP A 7 15.87 -0.40 5.15
C ASP A 7 16.65 0.78 4.56
N ILE A 8 16.60 1.94 5.21
CA ILE A 8 17.18 3.19 4.69
C ILE A 8 18.31 3.64 5.60
N MET A 9 19.48 3.88 5.01
CA MET A 9 20.68 4.42 5.66
C MET A 9 21.32 5.45 4.73
N ALA A 10 21.61 6.65 5.23
CA ALA A 10 22.17 7.76 4.46
C ALA A 10 21.41 8.05 3.14
N GLY A 11 20.07 8.02 3.19
CA GLY A 11 19.19 8.26 2.03
C GLY A 11 19.15 7.15 0.98
N ARG A 12 19.78 6.00 1.24
CA ARG A 12 19.87 4.86 0.32
C ARG A 12 19.14 3.65 0.87
N ALA A 13 18.53 2.85 -0.01
CA ALA A 13 18.07 1.53 0.37
C ALA A 13 19.29 0.66 0.60
N VAL A 14 19.35 -0.08 1.70
CA VAL A 14 20.48 -0.95 2.04
C VAL A 14 20.00 -2.30 2.52
N GLN A 15 20.90 -3.28 2.54
CA GLN A 15 20.69 -4.55 3.22
C GLN A 15 21.87 -4.81 4.16
N LEU A 16 21.55 -5.17 5.40
CA LEU A 16 22.54 -5.53 6.42
C LEU A 16 22.43 -7.02 6.76
N ARG A 17 23.56 -7.69 6.98
CA ARG A 17 23.59 -9.00 7.66
C ARG A 17 23.61 -8.77 9.16
N ARG A 18 22.73 -9.48 9.89
CA ARG A 18 22.60 -9.37 11.35
C ARG A 18 22.56 -7.91 11.84
N GLY A 19 21.94 -7.02 11.05
CA GLY A 19 21.67 -5.63 11.43
C GLY A 19 22.90 -4.73 11.58
N LYS A 20 24.10 -5.20 11.21
CA LYS A 20 25.36 -4.45 11.43
C LYS A 20 26.30 -4.49 10.24
N GLU A 21 26.43 -5.63 9.58
CA GLU A 21 27.38 -5.79 8.48
C GLU A 21 26.72 -5.37 7.17
N PHE A 22 27.27 -4.35 6.51
CA PHE A 22 26.79 -3.92 5.20
C PHE A 22 26.92 -5.08 4.19
N ALA A 23 25.79 -5.45 3.57
CA ALA A 23 25.76 -6.55 2.62
C ALA A 23 25.62 -6.06 1.18
N LEU A 24 24.74 -5.08 0.96
CA LEU A 24 24.37 -4.63 -0.38
C LEU A 24 23.76 -3.22 -0.37
N ASP A 25 24.10 -2.43 -1.39
CA ASP A 25 23.40 -1.18 -1.74
C ASP A 25 22.17 -1.53 -2.59
N GLY A 26 21.00 -1.24 -2.04
CA GLY A 26 19.69 -1.53 -2.61
C GLY A 26 19.17 -0.47 -3.57
N GLY A 27 19.90 0.64 -3.79
CA GLY A 27 19.48 1.64 -4.75
C GLY A 27 18.69 2.80 -4.15
N ASP A 28 17.93 3.46 -5.02
CA ASP A 28 16.99 4.52 -4.66
C ASP A 28 15.74 3.94 -3.96
N PRO A 29 15.42 4.34 -2.72
CA PRO A 29 14.21 3.92 -2.01
C PRO A 29 12.90 4.18 -2.77
N ILE A 30 12.82 5.25 -3.58
CA ILE A 30 11.61 5.53 -4.38
C ILE A 30 11.42 4.47 -5.45
N ALA A 31 12.48 4.13 -6.19
CA ALA A 31 12.43 3.07 -7.19
C ALA A 31 12.10 1.70 -6.56
N ARG A 32 12.66 1.39 -5.38
CA ARG A 32 12.32 0.17 -4.63
C ARG A 32 10.85 0.13 -4.21
N LEU A 33 10.31 1.27 -3.76
CA LEU A 33 8.89 1.37 -3.40
C LEU A 33 7.97 1.13 -4.61
N GLU A 34 8.32 1.70 -5.78
CA GLU A 34 7.58 1.51 -7.02
C GLU A 34 7.59 0.04 -7.49
N GLU A 35 8.68 -0.67 -7.27
CA GLU A 35 8.79 -2.11 -7.52
C GLU A 35 7.92 -2.93 -6.54
N PHE A 36 8.06 -2.68 -5.24
CA PHE A 36 7.49 -3.52 -4.20
C PHE A 36 6.01 -3.27 -3.90
N SER A 37 5.52 -2.04 -4.10
CA SER A 37 4.14 -1.65 -3.77
C SER A 37 3.05 -2.42 -4.53
N VAL A 38 3.41 -3.12 -5.61
CA VAL A 38 2.50 -4.04 -6.31
C VAL A 38 2.01 -5.17 -5.40
N ALA A 39 2.80 -5.57 -4.41
CA ALA A 39 2.47 -6.61 -3.44
C ALA A 39 1.67 -6.07 -2.23
N GLY A 40 1.29 -4.79 -2.23
CA GLY A 40 0.53 -4.17 -1.15
C GLY A 40 1.38 -3.28 -0.26
N GLN A 41 1.44 -3.58 1.04
CA GLN A 41 2.18 -2.77 2.00
C GLN A 41 3.68 -3.02 1.91
N VAL A 42 4.47 -1.96 2.07
CA VAL A 42 5.94 -2.05 2.15
C VAL A 42 6.38 -1.63 3.55
N ALA A 43 7.29 -2.39 4.17
CA ALA A 43 7.90 -2.05 5.45
C ALA A 43 9.10 -1.13 5.22
N ILE A 44 9.09 0.05 5.81
CA ILE A 44 10.17 1.04 5.73
C ILE A 44 10.83 1.17 7.10
N VAL A 45 12.15 1.00 7.16
CA VAL A 45 12.92 1.12 8.41
C VAL A 45 13.96 2.22 8.27
N ASP A 46 13.85 3.28 9.09
CA ASP A 46 14.88 4.32 9.20
C ASP A 46 16.02 3.83 10.09
N LEU A 47 17.09 3.29 9.48
CA LEU A 47 18.23 2.77 10.23
C LEU A 47 19.02 3.90 10.90
N ASP A 48 19.11 5.08 10.28
CA ASP A 48 19.81 6.23 10.87
C ASP A 48 19.12 6.68 12.16
N ALA A 49 17.78 6.75 12.14
CA ALA A 49 17.01 7.09 13.34
C ALA A 49 17.02 5.98 14.39
N ALA A 50 16.99 4.71 13.96
CA ALA A 50 17.10 3.55 14.86
C ALA A 50 18.44 3.54 15.61
N LEU A 51 19.54 3.81 14.89
CA LEU A 51 20.90 3.86 15.43
C LEU A 51 21.25 5.18 16.13
N GLY A 52 20.39 6.20 16.03
CA GLY A 52 20.61 7.51 16.63
C GLY A 52 21.70 8.34 15.92
N GLN A 53 21.92 8.08 14.63
CA GLN A 53 22.98 8.69 13.82
C GLN A 53 22.45 9.75 12.83
N GLY A 54 21.13 9.89 12.73
CA GLY A 54 20.50 10.84 11.82
C GLY A 54 19.01 10.55 11.67
N SER A 55 18.44 11.00 10.55
CA SER A 55 17.07 10.64 10.15
C SER A 55 16.87 10.82 8.65
N ASN A 56 16.08 9.94 8.06
CA ASN A 56 15.64 10.00 6.66
C ASN A 56 14.21 10.56 6.54
N ALA A 57 13.80 11.44 7.48
CA ALA A 57 12.40 11.76 7.67
C ALA A 57 11.70 12.37 6.45
N GLU A 58 12.39 13.24 5.70
CA GLU A 58 11.81 13.87 4.49
C GLU A 58 11.56 12.85 3.39
N LEU A 59 12.54 11.99 3.13
CA LEU A 59 12.41 10.89 2.17
C LEU A 59 11.25 9.96 2.55
N ILE A 60 11.17 9.55 3.82
CA ILE A 60 10.09 8.65 4.28
C ILE A 60 8.71 9.32 4.15
N ARG A 61 8.59 10.64 4.38
CA ARG A 61 7.33 11.37 4.13
C ARG A 61 6.90 11.31 2.67
N ASP A 62 7.84 11.31 1.74
CA ASP A 62 7.53 11.15 0.32
C ASP A 62 7.13 9.71 -0.01
N LEU A 63 7.77 8.71 0.59
CA LEU A 63 7.43 7.30 0.40
C LEU A 63 6.00 6.98 0.89
N VAL A 64 5.64 7.39 2.11
CA VAL A 64 4.30 7.10 2.70
C VAL A 64 3.14 7.77 1.93
N ARG A 65 3.43 8.82 1.15
CA ARG A 65 2.43 9.47 0.28
C ARG A 65 2.22 8.73 -1.04
N ARG A 66 3.20 7.96 -1.49
CA ARG A 66 3.19 7.26 -2.78
C ARG A 66 2.55 5.87 -2.68
N ALA A 67 2.76 5.18 -1.56
CA ALA A 67 2.21 3.84 -1.36
C ALA A 67 1.94 3.53 0.13
N PRO A 68 1.07 2.56 0.44
CA PRO A 68 0.85 2.08 1.80
C PRO A 68 2.15 1.57 2.43
N CYS A 69 2.63 2.25 3.46
CA CYS A 69 3.90 1.92 4.12
C CYS A 69 3.71 1.68 5.62
N ARG A 70 4.33 0.62 6.15
CA ARG A 70 4.59 0.48 7.59
C ARG A 70 5.91 1.19 7.89
N VAL A 71 6.00 1.95 8.97
CA VAL A 71 7.21 2.74 9.29
C VAL A 71 7.77 2.31 10.64
N GLY A 72 9.06 1.97 10.67
CA GLY A 72 9.83 1.68 11.87
C GLY A 72 11.16 2.46 11.89
N GLY A 73 11.86 2.36 13.02
CA GLY A 73 13.14 3.04 13.23
C GLY A 73 13.00 4.37 13.98
N GLY A 74 13.62 4.46 15.16
CA GLY A 74 13.74 5.71 15.92
C GLY A 74 12.46 6.27 16.56
N ILE A 75 11.35 5.53 16.58
CA ILE A 75 10.09 5.95 17.23
C ILE A 75 10.22 5.73 18.75
N ARG A 76 10.55 6.80 19.49
CA ARG A 76 10.82 6.77 20.94
C ARG A 76 9.81 7.54 21.79
N ASP A 77 8.95 8.34 21.16
CA ASP A 77 8.00 9.23 21.82
C ASP A 77 6.69 9.34 21.01
N LEU A 78 5.61 9.75 21.69
CA LEU A 78 4.26 9.85 21.10
C LEU A 78 4.16 10.92 20.01
N ASP A 79 4.95 11.98 20.08
CA ASP A 79 4.91 13.04 19.08
C ASP A 79 5.49 12.55 17.75
N THR A 80 6.60 11.82 17.81
CA THR A 80 7.20 11.14 16.65
C THR A 80 6.23 10.13 16.06
N ALA A 81 5.58 9.31 16.89
CA ALA A 81 4.57 8.35 16.44
C ALA A 81 3.40 9.05 15.72
N ARG A 82 2.82 10.09 16.33
CA ARG A 82 1.70 10.86 15.75
C ARG A 82 2.09 11.53 14.44
N ARG A 83 3.30 12.12 14.35
CA ARG A 83 3.81 12.71 13.10
C ARG A 83 3.86 11.70 11.96
N TRP A 84 4.24 10.45 12.22
CA TRP A 84 4.25 9.41 11.20
C TRP A 84 2.86 8.97 10.76
N LEU A 85 1.93 8.82 11.71
CA LEU A 85 0.53 8.51 11.40
C LEU A 85 -0.12 9.63 10.58
N ASP A 86 0.10 10.89 10.95
CA ASP A 86 -0.40 12.08 10.25
C ASP A 86 0.23 12.24 8.85
N ALA A 87 1.49 11.81 8.68
CA ALA A 87 2.17 11.81 7.40
C ALA A 87 1.58 10.77 6.41
N GLY A 88 0.95 9.71 6.93
CA GLY A 88 0.28 8.68 6.13
C GLY A 88 0.76 7.24 6.36
N ALA A 89 1.66 7.00 7.33
CA ALA A 89 2.14 5.65 7.62
C ALA A 89 0.98 4.72 8.03
N THR A 90 0.78 3.58 7.35
CA THR A 90 -0.37 2.71 7.61
C THR A 90 -0.27 1.98 8.95
N GLN A 91 0.94 1.64 9.40
CA GLN A 91 1.19 1.15 10.76
C GLN A 91 2.59 1.58 11.21
N LEU A 92 2.80 1.65 12.52
CA LEU A 92 4.09 1.93 13.12
C LEU A 92 4.69 0.64 13.68
N MET A 93 5.95 0.36 13.38
CA MET A 93 6.72 -0.75 13.95
C MET A 93 7.56 -0.22 15.10
N ILE A 94 7.12 -0.46 16.33
CA ILE A 94 7.73 0.11 17.54
C ILE A 94 8.47 -1.00 18.28
N GLY A 95 9.78 -0.87 18.38
CA GLY A 95 10.66 -1.82 19.09
C GLY A 95 10.84 -1.47 20.56
N THR A 96 12.05 -1.05 20.93
CA THR A 96 12.48 -0.79 22.33
C THR A 96 11.51 0.09 23.14
N ALA A 97 10.82 1.05 22.53
CA ALA A 97 9.89 1.95 23.21
C ALA A 97 8.47 1.37 23.43
N ALA A 98 8.16 0.17 22.93
CA ALA A 98 6.81 -0.38 22.92
C ALA A 98 6.35 -0.87 24.30
N THR A 99 6.06 0.01 25.25
CA THR A 99 5.37 -0.39 26.49
C THR A 99 3.86 -0.45 26.29
N PRO A 100 3.10 -1.17 27.15
CA PRO A 100 1.65 -1.15 27.11
C PRO A 100 1.06 0.26 27.12
N GLU A 101 1.60 1.15 27.95
CA GLU A 101 1.18 2.55 28.07
C GLU A 101 1.45 3.34 26.78
N PHE A 102 2.64 3.17 26.20
CA PHE A 102 3.00 3.83 24.96
C PHE A 102 2.07 3.41 23.81
N CYS A 103 1.87 2.10 23.65
CA CYS A 103 1.05 1.54 22.58
C CYS A 103 -0.43 1.90 22.75
N ALA A 104 -0.96 1.87 23.99
CA ALA A 104 -2.36 2.20 24.29
C ALA A 104 -2.72 3.68 24.02
N ALA A 105 -1.73 4.57 23.96
CA ALA A 105 -1.94 5.98 23.64
C ALA A 105 -2.10 6.27 22.12
N LEU A 106 -2.05 5.23 21.29
CA LEU A 106 -2.15 5.29 19.83
C LEU A 106 -3.31 4.38 19.33
N PRO A 107 -3.82 4.58 18.10
CA PRO A 107 -4.83 3.69 17.54
C PRO A 107 -4.27 2.27 17.39
N ARG A 108 -4.86 1.32 18.12
CA ARG A 108 -4.38 -0.06 18.25
C ARG A 108 -4.05 -0.69 16.89
N GLU A 109 -4.97 -0.61 15.94
CA GLU A 109 -4.85 -1.19 14.60
C GLU A 109 -3.68 -0.60 13.77
N ARG A 110 -3.18 0.58 14.17
CA ARG A 110 -2.07 1.29 13.51
C ARG A 110 -0.72 1.08 14.21
N VAL A 111 -0.65 0.24 15.25
CA VAL A 111 0.58 -0.04 15.99
C VAL A 111 0.94 -1.52 15.89
N MET A 112 2.21 -1.77 15.63
CA MET A 112 2.84 -3.08 15.69
C MET A 112 3.95 -3.08 16.75
N GLY A 113 3.92 -4.08 17.64
CA GLY A 113 5.07 -4.37 18.50
C GLY A 113 6.16 -5.07 17.69
N ALA A 114 7.33 -4.45 17.55
CA ALA A 114 8.51 -5.09 16.97
C ALA A 114 9.25 -5.84 18.09
N VAL A 115 9.24 -7.17 18.00
CA VAL A 115 9.84 -8.09 18.95
C VAL A 115 10.98 -8.79 18.24
N ASP A 116 12.19 -8.27 18.45
CA ASP A 116 13.41 -8.89 17.96
C ASP A 116 13.87 -9.94 18.97
N ALA A 117 14.19 -11.13 18.50
CA ALA A 117 14.53 -12.27 19.33
C ALA A 117 15.85 -12.92 18.94
N GLU A 118 16.59 -13.37 19.94
CA GLU A 118 17.75 -14.24 19.78
C GLU A 118 17.60 -15.43 20.74
N HIS A 119 17.52 -16.66 20.20
CA HIS A 119 17.37 -17.89 21.00
C HIS A 119 16.16 -17.88 21.97
N GLY A 120 15.03 -17.29 21.54
CA GLY A 120 13.77 -17.25 22.30
C GLY A 120 13.66 -16.13 23.34
N GLU A 121 14.68 -15.28 23.43
CA GLU A 121 14.75 -14.14 24.35
C GLU A 121 14.68 -12.81 23.58
N VAL A 122 14.00 -11.81 24.13
CA VAL A 122 13.90 -10.48 23.51
C VAL A 122 15.22 -9.74 23.60
N VAL A 123 15.63 -9.14 22.49
CA VAL A 123 16.81 -8.27 22.38
C VAL A 123 16.43 -6.85 22.02
N VAL A 124 17.18 -5.86 22.53
CA VAL A 124 16.97 -4.43 22.28
C VAL A 124 18.27 -3.72 21.90
N ASP A 125 18.23 -2.38 21.73
CA ASP A 125 19.36 -1.52 21.38
C ASP A 125 20.08 -1.92 20.08
N GLY A 126 19.31 -2.27 19.05
CA GLY A 126 19.86 -2.79 17.79
C GLY A 126 20.55 -4.15 17.99
N TRP A 127 19.87 -5.03 18.74
CA TRP A 127 20.25 -6.42 18.98
C TRP A 127 21.56 -6.57 19.76
N ARG A 128 21.81 -5.65 20.70
CA ARG A 128 23.03 -5.63 21.53
C ARG A 128 22.77 -6.09 22.96
N THR A 129 21.56 -5.87 23.45
CA THR A 129 21.21 -6.06 24.86
C THR A 129 20.14 -7.13 24.98
N LYS A 130 20.48 -8.24 25.65
CA LYS A 130 19.53 -9.26 26.09
C LYS A 130 18.72 -8.74 27.27
N THR A 131 17.40 -8.92 27.24
CA THR A 131 16.50 -8.33 28.26
C THR A 131 16.15 -9.28 29.40
N GLY A 132 16.43 -10.57 29.27
CA GLY A 132 15.93 -11.64 30.14
C GLY A 132 14.47 -12.01 29.90
N VAL A 133 13.74 -11.26 29.06
CA VAL A 133 12.30 -11.44 28.84
C VAL A 133 12.05 -12.47 27.75
N PRO A 134 11.27 -13.54 28.01
CA PRO A 134 10.86 -14.48 26.98
C PRO A 134 9.97 -13.82 25.91
N VAL A 135 10.17 -14.18 24.65
CA VAL A 135 9.40 -13.64 23.51
C VAL A 135 7.89 -13.77 23.72
N LEU A 136 7.41 -14.94 24.15
CA LEU A 136 5.97 -15.19 24.31
C LEU A 136 5.36 -14.37 25.46
N GLU A 137 6.14 -14.04 26.49
CA GLU A 137 5.69 -13.16 27.56
C GLU A 137 5.49 -11.74 27.03
N ARG A 138 6.49 -11.23 26.30
CA ARG A 138 6.43 -9.92 25.67
C ARG A 138 5.29 -9.77 24.67
N VAL A 139 5.02 -10.81 23.89
CA VAL A 139 3.90 -10.82 22.94
C VAL A 139 2.56 -10.76 23.68
N ARG A 140 2.37 -11.57 24.74
CA ARG A 140 1.13 -11.54 25.53
C ARG A 140 0.90 -10.20 26.22
N GLU A 141 1.97 -9.57 26.71
CA GLU A 141 1.92 -8.26 27.34
C GLU A 141 1.38 -7.18 26.38
N LEU A 142 1.83 -7.19 25.12
CA LEU A 142 1.47 -6.17 24.14
C LEU A 142 0.20 -6.47 23.34
N ALA A 143 -0.22 -7.74 23.23
CA ALA A 143 -1.35 -8.17 22.39
C ALA A 143 -2.67 -7.38 22.60
N PRO A 144 -3.04 -6.96 23.84
CA PRO A 144 -4.24 -6.15 24.06
C PRO A 144 -4.17 -4.76 23.43
N VAL A 145 -2.97 -4.19 23.27
CA VAL A 145 -2.76 -2.77 22.92
C VAL A 145 -2.17 -2.55 21.53
N VAL A 146 -1.79 -3.61 20.80
CA VAL A 146 -1.28 -3.53 19.42
C VAL A 146 -2.19 -4.27 18.43
N GLY A 147 -2.18 -3.83 17.17
CA GLY A 147 -2.92 -4.44 16.06
C GLY A 147 -2.14 -5.53 15.34
N GLY A 148 -0.84 -5.63 15.59
CA GLY A 148 0.01 -6.67 15.04
C GLY A 148 1.39 -6.73 15.69
N PHE A 149 2.20 -7.68 15.22
CA PHE A 149 3.57 -7.89 15.65
C PHE A 149 4.49 -7.99 14.44
N LEU A 150 5.68 -7.41 14.55
CA LEU A 150 6.83 -7.77 13.72
C LEU A 150 7.73 -8.64 14.60
N PHE A 151 7.87 -9.91 14.26
CA PHE A 151 8.70 -10.86 15.01
C PHE A 151 9.94 -11.21 14.20
N THR A 152 11.11 -10.77 14.65
CA THR A 152 12.38 -10.94 13.93
C THR A 152 13.24 -12.00 14.61
N GLN A 153 13.65 -13.04 13.88
CA GLN A 153 14.63 -14.03 14.34
C GLN A 153 16.04 -13.56 13.99
N VAL A 154 16.70 -12.87 14.92
CA VAL A 154 17.95 -12.12 14.68
C VAL A 154 19.09 -13.03 14.22
N GLU A 155 19.21 -14.23 14.79
CA GLU A 155 20.26 -15.20 14.46
C GLU A 155 20.19 -15.69 13.00
N LYS A 156 19.03 -15.52 12.33
CA LYS A 156 18.77 -15.90 10.94
C LYS A 156 18.71 -14.70 9.99
N GLU A 157 18.78 -13.47 10.51
CA GLU A 157 18.59 -12.25 9.76
C GLU A 157 19.73 -11.99 8.75
N GLY A 158 19.35 -11.76 7.49
CA GLY A 158 20.29 -11.66 6.36
C GLY A 158 21.08 -12.94 6.01
N ALA A 159 20.80 -14.08 6.64
CA ALA A 159 21.50 -15.36 6.38
C ALA A 159 20.86 -16.20 5.26
N MET A 160 19.58 -15.96 4.94
CA MET A 160 18.80 -16.67 3.92
C MET A 160 18.81 -18.22 4.08
N GLY A 161 18.86 -18.69 5.33
CA GLY A 161 18.98 -20.11 5.71
C GLY A 161 17.70 -20.74 6.26
N GLY A 162 16.54 -20.11 6.07
CA GLY A 162 15.25 -20.53 6.65
C GLY A 162 14.96 -19.85 7.98
N PHE A 163 13.83 -20.22 8.60
CA PHE A 163 13.34 -19.64 9.85
C PHE A 163 12.84 -20.75 10.80
N ASP A 164 12.69 -20.44 12.10
CA ASP A 164 12.11 -21.38 13.08
C ASP A 164 10.59 -21.24 13.02
N LEU A 165 9.93 -22.16 12.33
CA LEU A 165 8.48 -22.14 12.17
C LEU A 165 7.76 -22.36 13.51
N THR A 166 8.27 -23.24 14.37
CA THR A 166 7.70 -23.51 15.70
C THR A 166 7.69 -22.26 16.58
N ALA A 167 8.77 -21.48 16.53
CA ALA A 167 8.82 -20.20 17.24
C ALA A 167 7.75 -19.22 16.73
N VAL A 168 7.56 -19.13 15.41
CA VAL A 168 6.52 -18.27 14.82
C VAL A 168 5.12 -18.75 15.20
N GLU A 169 4.85 -20.06 15.15
CA GLU A 169 3.57 -20.64 15.59
C GLU A 169 3.26 -20.30 17.05
N GLY A 170 4.27 -20.38 17.93
CA GLY A 170 4.15 -19.96 19.33
C GLY A 170 3.77 -18.49 19.47
N VAL A 171 4.38 -17.61 18.67
CA VAL A 171 4.06 -16.17 18.65
C VAL A 171 2.65 -15.92 18.11
N VAL A 172 2.24 -16.59 17.03
CA VAL A 172 0.86 -16.52 16.51
C VAL A 172 -0.15 -16.91 17.58
N GLY A 173 0.09 -18.01 18.29
CA GLY A 173 -0.78 -18.45 19.39
C GLY A 173 -0.83 -17.45 20.56
N ALA A 174 0.29 -16.77 20.85
CA ALA A 174 0.37 -15.77 21.91
C ALA A 174 -0.21 -14.39 21.53
N ALA A 175 -0.33 -14.09 20.23
CA ALA A 175 -0.69 -12.76 19.73
C ALA A 175 -2.17 -12.37 19.95
N GLY A 176 -3.03 -13.27 20.44
CA GLY A 176 -4.41 -12.95 20.82
C GLY A 176 -5.26 -12.42 19.67
N GLY A 177 -5.03 -12.91 18.45
CA GLY A 177 -5.71 -12.47 17.23
C GLY A 177 -5.09 -11.23 16.56
N ALA A 178 -4.06 -10.62 17.15
CA ALA A 178 -3.24 -9.63 16.45
C ALA A 178 -2.42 -10.30 15.34
N ARG A 179 -2.24 -9.61 14.21
CA ARG A 179 -1.58 -10.20 13.05
C ARG A 179 -0.07 -10.25 13.24
N VAL A 180 0.55 -11.41 13.02
CA VAL A 180 2.00 -11.60 13.14
C VAL A 180 2.64 -11.49 11.75
N THR A 181 3.70 -10.70 11.65
CA THR A 181 4.61 -10.66 10.50
C THR A 181 5.97 -11.17 10.97
N ALA A 182 6.42 -12.30 10.42
CA ALA A 182 7.73 -12.88 10.70
C ALA A 182 8.80 -12.25 9.80
N ALA A 183 9.99 -12.03 10.35
CA ALA A 183 11.20 -11.59 9.66
C ALA A 183 12.40 -12.43 10.13
N GLY A 184 13.50 -12.39 9.38
CA GLY A 184 14.70 -13.17 9.66
C GLY A 184 14.77 -14.50 8.91
N GLY A 185 15.61 -14.55 7.88
CA GLY A 185 16.04 -15.80 7.23
C GLY A 185 15.12 -16.33 6.11
N ILE A 186 13.96 -15.71 5.89
CA ILE A 186 13.01 -16.04 4.81
C ILE A 186 13.69 -15.87 3.44
N ALA A 187 13.69 -16.93 2.64
CA ALA A 187 14.48 -17.00 1.41
C ALA A 187 13.75 -17.62 0.22
N THR A 188 12.63 -18.30 0.43
CA THR A 188 11.91 -19.04 -0.62
C THR A 188 10.41 -18.74 -0.62
N ALA A 189 9.76 -19.06 -1.75
CA ALA A 189 8.30 -19.01 -1.83
C ALA A 189 7.64 -20.01 -0.86
N THR A 190 8.27 -21.17 -0.64
CA THR A 190 7.80 -22.17 0.33
C THR A 190 7.74 -21.59 1.74
N ASP A 191 8.75 -20.85 2.17
CA ASP A 191 8.77 -20.20 3.49
C ASP A 191 7.55 -19.29 3.69
N ILE A 192 7.21 -18.50 2.66
CA ILE A 192 6.06 -17.59 2.68
C ILE A 192 4.75 -18.37 2.74
N ALA A 193 4.65 -19.47 1.99
CA ALA A 193 3.47 -20.34 1.99
C ALA A 193 3.26 -21.03 3.35
N GLU A 194 4.34 -21.45 4.01
CA GLU A 194 4.30 -22.03 5.35
C GLU A 194 3.88 -21.02 6.41
N LEU A 195 4.44 -19.80 6.36
CA LEU A 195 4.02 -18.70 7.22
C LEU A 195 2.53 -18.35 7.03
N ASP A 196 2.05 -18.26 5.78
CA ASP A 196 0.64 -17.95 5.53
C ASP A 196 -0.30 -19.03 6.08
N ARG A 197 0.09 -20.31 5.98
CA ARG A 197 -0.68 -21.45 6.49
C ARG A 197 -0.89 -21.40 8.01
N ILE A 198 0.09 -20.88 8.74
CA ILE A 198 0.01 -20.72 10.20
C ILE A 198 -0.57 -19.36 10.61
N GLY A 199 -1.06 -18.55 9.65
CA GLY A 199 -1.67 -17.24 9.93
C GLY A 199 -0.67 -16.09 10.08
N ALA A 200 0.57 -16.25 9.64
CA ALA A 200 1.61 -15.22 9.66
C ALA A 200 1.88 -14.62 8.28
N ASP A 201 2.31 -13.36 8.26
CA ASP A 201 2.93 -12.72 7.11
C ASP A 201 4.46 -12.88 7.14
N ALA A 202 5.08 -12.64 5.99
CA ALA A 202 6.52 -12.71 5.77
C ALA A 202 7.05 -11.34 5.39
N GLN A 203 7.85 -10.70 6.25
CA GLN A 203 8.60 -9.51 5.88
C GLN A 203 9.93 -9.93 5.25
N VAL A 204 10.19 -9.48 4.01
CA VAL A 204 11.34 -9.95 3.23
C VAL A 204 12.08 -8.78 2.59
N GLY A 205 13.38 -8.68 2.88
CA GLY A 205 14.34 -7.79 2.24
C GLY A 205 15.31 -8.57 1.36
N MET A 206 16.39 -9.07 1.97
CA MET A 206 17.59 -9.62 1.31
C MET A 206 17.32 -10.56 0.12
N ALA A 207 16.36 -11.48 0.25
CA ALA A 207 16.06 -12.45 -0.81
C ALA A 207 15.49 -11.79 -2.08
N LEU A 208 14.76 -10.67 -1.95
CA LEU A 208 14.28 -9.87 -3.08
C LEU A 208 15.43 -9.11 -3.74
N TYR A 209 16.27 -8.43 -2.95
CA TYR A 209 17.39 -7.64 -3.47
C TYR A 209 18.47 -8.48 -4.17
N THR A 210 18.70 -9.70 -3.69
CA THR A 210 19.68 -10.64 -4.28
C THR A 210 19.10 -11.42 -5.48
N GLY A 211 17.81 -11.27 -5.77
CA GLY A 211 17.11 -12.02 -6.82
C GLY A 211 16.90 -13.50 -6.50
N LYS A 212 17.24 -13.96 -5.28
CA LYS A 212 17.01 -15.35 -4.84
C LYS A 212 15.53 -15.71 -4.84
N LEU A 213 14.67 -14.72 -4.53
CA LEU A 213 13.22 -14.84 -4.58
C LEU A 213 12.68 -13.70 -5.45
N SER A 214 11.91 -14.03 -6.49
CA SER A 214 11.21 -13.00 -7.26
C SER A 214 9.98 -12.51 -6.50
N LEU A 215 9.63 -11.23 -6.67
CA LEU A 215 8.42 -10.67 -6.05
C LEU A 215 7.14 -11.38 -6.54
N GLY A 216 7.12 -11.80 -7.81
CA GLY A 216 6.02 -12.55 -8.40
C GLY A 216 5.80 -13.90 -7.71
N ASP A 217 6.87 -14.65 -7.48
CA ASP A 217 6.82 -15.92 -6.75
C ASP A 217 6.38 -15.69 -5.31
N ALA A 218 6.92 -14.67 -4.65
CA ALA A 218 6.56 -14.31 -3.28
C ALA A 218 5.07 -13.95 -3.12
N VAL A 219 4.51 -13.18 -4.06
CA VAL A 219 3.07 -12.85 -4.09
C VAL A 219 2.22 -14.09 -4.35
N SER A 220 2.67 -14.97 -5.25
CA SER A 220 1.93 -16.19 -5.60
C SER A 220 2.00 -17.26 -4.52
N ALA A 221 3.01 -17.24 -3.66
CA ALA A 221 3.33 -18.30 -2.71
C ALA A 221 2.13 -18.80 -1.89
N PRO A 222 1.25 -17.92 -1.35
CA PRO A 222 0.11 -18.35 -0.55
C PRO A 222 -1.03 -18.98 -1.34
N LEU A 223 -1.04 -18.92 -2.68
CA LEU A 223 -2.17 -19.42 -3.48
C LEU A 223 -2.41 -20.91 -3.27
N THR A 224 -3.66 -21.27 -3.01
CA THR A 224 -4.13 -22.65 -2.80
C THR A 224 -5.35 -22.97 -3.66
N LYS A 225 -5.77 -24.24 -3.68
CA LYS A 225 -6.98 -24.72 -4.39
C LYS A 225 -7.07 -24.25 -5.86
N PRO A 226 -6.04 -24.48 -6.70
CA PRO A 226 -6.15 -24.15 -8.12
C PRO A 226 -7.31 -24.92 -8.77
N LEU A 227 -7.94 -24.31 -9.77
CA LEU A 227 -8.81 -25.05 -10.69
C LEU A 227 -7.97 -25.95 -11.62
N PRO A 228 -8.58 -26.93 -12.31
CA PRO A 228 -7.88 -27.78 -13.26
C PRO A 228 -7.01 -27.00 -14.26
N GLY A 229 -5.74 -27.38 -14.35
CA GLY A 229 -4.73 -26.68 -15.14
C GLY A 229 -3.92 -25.62 -14.39
N ASP A 230 -3.93 -25.65 -13.04
CA ASP A 230 -3.17 -24.74 -12.16
C ASP A 230 -3.49 -23.26 -12.41
N VAL A 231 -4.79 -22.95 -12.47
CA VAL A 231 -5.32 -21.61 -12.74
C VAL A 231 -6.19 -21.10 -11.60
N TRP A 232 -6.07 -19.80 -11.34
CA TRP A 232 -6.86 -19.05 -10.37
C TRP A 232 -7.74 -18.00 -11.05
N PRO A 233 -8.99 -17.82 -10.62
CA PRO A 233 -9.79 -16.68 -11.04
C PRO A 233 -9.14 -15.38 -10.60
N THR A 234 -9.11 -14.40 -11.50
CA THR A 234 -8.54 -13.08 -11.23
C THR A 234 -9.55 -12.00 -11.60
N VAL A 235 -10.02 -11.28 -10.59
CA VAL A 235 -10.89 -10.12 -10.77
C VAL A 235 -10.02 -8.92 -11.09
N VAL A 236 -10.25 -8.27 -12.23
CA VAL A 236 -9.52 -7.06 -12.62
C VAL A 236 -10.38 -5.86 -12.30
N CYS A 237 -9.84 -4.91 -11.54
CA CYS A 237 -10.47 -3.64 -11.19
C CYS A 237 -9.60 -2.45 -11.61
N ASP A 238 -10.22 -1.30 -11.83
CA ASP A 238 -9.48 -0.04 -11.93
C ASP A 238 -9.06 0.50 -10.57
N GLU A 239 -8.31 1.60 -10.57
CA GLU A 239 -7.87 2.28 -9.34
C GLU A 239 -9.04 2.76 -8.47
N ALA A 240 -10.24 2.98 -9.02
CA ALA A 240 -11.44 3.35 -8.28
C ALA A 240 -12.12 2.14 -7.60
N GLY A 241 -11.68 0.92 -7.91
CA GLY A 241 -12.26 -0.32 -7.40
C GLY A 241 -13.39 -0.86 -8.28
N ARG A 242 -13.70 -0.20 -9.41
CA ARG A 242 -14.70 -0.70 -10.35
C ARG A 242 -14.15 -1.93 -11.06
N THR A 243 -14.97 -2.99 -11.10
CA THR A 243 -14.62 -4.21 -11.81
C THR A 243 -14.62 -3.99 -13.32
N LEU A 244 -13.50 -4.33 -13.96
CA LEU A 244 -13.31 -4.28 -15.40
C LEU A 244 -13.59 -5.64 -16.06
N GLY A 245 -13.21 -6.74 -15.40
CA GLY A 245 -13.41 -8.07 -15.95
C GLY A 245 -12.99 -9.20 -15.03
N LEU A 246 -13.35 -10.42 -15.42
CA LEU A 246 -12.84 -11.66 -14.83
C LEU A 246 -11.90 -12.32 -15.84
N VAL A 247 -10.69 -12.62 -15.39
CA VAL A 247 -9.65 -13.33 -16.16
C VAL A 247 -9.11 -14.49 -15.33
N TRP A 248 -8.11 -15.18 -15.86
CA TRP A 248 -7.48 -16.33 -15.23
C TRP A 248 -5.99 -16.06 -15.12
N SER A 249 -5.36 -16.55 -14.05
CA SER A 249 -3.93 -16.44 -13.85
C SER A 249 -3.34 -17.80 -13.46
N THR A 250 -2.22 -18.14 -14.09
CA THR A 250 -1.26 -19.14 -13.59
C THR A 250 -0.18 -18.44 -12.77
N ARG A 251 0.62 -19.20 -12.01
CA ARG A 251 1.82 -18.67 -11.33
C ARG A 251 2.76 -17.96 -12.31
N GLU A 252 2.97 -18.51 -13.50
CA GLU A 252 3.77 -17.89 -14.55
C GLU A 252 3.20 -16.54 -14.99
N SER A 253 1.90 -16.47 -15.30
CA SER A 253 1.28 -15.21 -15.73
C SER A 253 1.35 -14.13 -14.65
N LEU A 254 1.17 -14.52 -13.39
CA LEU A 254 1.28 -13.62 -12.24
C LEU A 254 2.71 -13.12 -12.05
N ALA A 255 3.70 -14.02 -12.13
CA ALA A 255 5.11 -13.64 -12.02
C ALA A 255 5.51 -12.62 -13.09
N ARG A 256 5.09 -12.85 -14.35
CA ARG A 256 5.29 -11.91 -15.45
C ARG A 256 4.54 -10.60 -15.24
N ALA A 257 3.29 -10.65 -14.81
CA ALA A 257 2.48 -9.45 -14.58
C ALA A 257 3.13 -8.53 -13.52
N VAL A 258 3.64 -9.12 -12.43
CA VAL A 258 4.36 -8.41 -11.36
C VAL A 258 5.67 -7.83 -11.87
N ALA A 259 6.51 -8.63 -12.55
CA ALA A 259 7.81 -8.19 -13.04
C ALA A 259 7.71 -7.10 -14.12
N GLU A 260 6.77 -7.26 -15.07
CA GLU A 260 6.61 -6.35 -16.21
C GLU A 260 5.67 -5.17 -15.89
N ARG A 261 5.02 -5.16 -14.72
CA ARG A 261 3.97 -4.19 -14.32
C ARG A 261 2.86 -4.03 -15.36
N ARG A 262 2.43 -5.16 -15.96
CA ARG A 262 1.44 -5.19 -17.05
C ARG A 262 0.28 -6.13 -16.76
N GLY A 263 -0.86 -5.89 -17.41
CA GLY A 263 -1.99 -6.82 -17.43
C GLY A 263 -1.67 -8.07 -18.23
N ILE A 264 -1.03 -9.05 -17.60
CA ILE A 264 -0.65 -10.34 -18.16
C ILE A 264 -1.44 -11.43 -17.47
N TYR A 265 -2.11 -12.26 -18.28
CA TYR A 265 -3.10 -13.24 -17.82
C TYR A 265 -2.90 -14.58 -18.52
N TRP A 266 -3.63 -15.59 -18.09
CA TRP A 266 -3.79 -16.86 -18.78
C TRP A 266 -5.08 -16.88 -19.61
N SER A 267 -4.97 -17.21 -20.89
CA SER A 267 -6.12 -17.41 -21.76
C SER A 267 -6.52 -18.88 -21.78
N ARG A 268 -7.69 -19.21 -21.22
CA ARG A 268 -8.23 -20.58 -21.24
C ARG A 268 -8.60 -21.07 -22.65
N SER A 269 -8.97 -20.19 -23.57
CA SER A 269 -9.32 -20.59 -24.93
C SER A 269 -8.08 -20.83 -25.80
N ARG A 270 -7.01 -20.07 -25.56
CA ARG A 270 -5.74 -20.20 -26.30
C ARG A 270 -4.76 -21.15 -25.63
N GLN A 271 -5.00 -21.52 -24.36
CA GLN A 271 -4.08 -22.28 -23.53
C GLN A 271 -2.67 -21.66 -23.54
N ALA A 272 -2.61 -20.34 -23.38
CA ALA A 272 -1.37 -19.57 -23.48
C ALA A 272 -1.43 -18.28 -22.67
N ILE A 273 -0.25 -17.71 -22.37
CA ILE A 273 -0.11 -16.38 -21.78
C ILE A 273 -0.72 -15.33 -22.72
N TRP A 274 -1.47 -14.39 -22.13
CA TRP A 274 -2.15 -13.32 -22.81
C TRP A 274 -1.76 -11.96 -22.21
N GLU A 275 -1.08 -11.16 -23.01
CA GLU A 275 -0.78 -9.77 -22.70
C GLU A 275 -1.91 -8.86 -23.18
N LYS A 276 -2.59 -8.19 -22.24
CA LYS A 276 -3.68 -7.28 -22.56
C LYS A 276 -3.17 -6.06 -23.33
N GLY A 277 -3.81 -5.81 -24.47
CA GLY A 277 -3.53 -4.63 -25.30
C GLY A 277 -2.39 -4.81 -26.30
N ALA A 278 -1.68 -5.96 -26.30
CA ALA A 278 -0.57 -6.22 -27.23
C ALA A 278 -0.97 -6.03 -28.71
N THR A 279 -2.23 -6.36 -29.06
CA THR A 279 -2.75 -6.21 -30.43
C THR A 279 -3.71 -5.04 -30.60
N SER A 280 -4.41 -4.62 -29.53
CA SER A 280 -5.50 -3.62 -29.61
C SER A 280 -5.10 -2.21 -29.15
N GLY A 281 -3.91 -2.03 -28.56
CA GLY A 281 -3.49 -0.76 -27.95
C GLY A 281 -4.16 -0.47 -26.59
N ASN A 282 -5.18 -1.23 -26.20
CA ASN A 282 -5.85 -1.12 -24.91
C ASN A 282 -5.04 -1.79 -23.79
N SER A 283 -3.88 -1.23 -23.46
CA SER A 283 -2.93 -1.76 -22.49
C SER A 283 -3.32 -1.49 -21.03
N GLN A 284 -2.64 -2.18 -20.11
CA GLN A 284 -2.85 -2.05 -18.68
C GLN A 284 -1.51 -1.98 -17.97
N THR A 285 -1.39 -1.04 -17.05
CA THR A 285 -0.33 -1.05 -16.03
C THR A 285 -0.87 -1.72 -14.78
N LEU A 286 -0.24 -2.79 -14.32
CA LEU A 286 -0.59 -3.44 -13.06
C LEU A 286 -0.16 -2.54 -11.91
N VAL A 287 -1.09 -2.14 -11.05
CA VAL A 287 -0.84 -1.27 -9.90
C VAL A 287 -0.65 -2.10 -8.63
N ARG A 288 -1.53 -3.08 -8.39
CA ARG A 288 -1.55 -3.89 -7.16
C ARG A 288 -2.14 -5.28 -7.40
N VAL A 289 -1.65 -6.26 -6.66
CA VAL A 289 -2.21 -7.61 -6.55
C VAL A 289 -2.67 -7.83 -5.11
N ASP A 290 -3.90 -8.29 -4.95
CA ASP A 290 -4.44 -8.79 -3.68
C ASP A 290 -4.86 -10.25 -3.84
N LEU A 291 -4.73 -11.02 -2.77
CA LEU A 291 -5.29 -12.35 -2.64
C LEU A 291 -6.54 -12.25 -1.75
N ASP A 292 -7.53 -13.09 -1.98
CA ASP A 292 -8.68 -13.20 -1.08
C ASP A 292 -8.32 -13.93 0.23
N CYS A 293 -9.32 -14.11 1.10
CA CYS A 293 -9.11 -14.56 2.47
C CYS A 293 -8.71 -16.04 2.58
N ASP A 294 -9.11 -16.88 1.64
CA ASP A 294 -8.78 -18.31 1.61
C ASP A 294 -7.86 -18.72 0.45
N ARG A 295 -7.29 -17.72 -0.24
CA ARG A 295 -6.17 -17.83 -1.18
C ARG A 295 -6.49 -18.57 -2.46
N ASP A 296 -7.75 -18.57 -2.88
CA ASP A 296 -8.18 -19.23 -4.13
C ASP A 296 -8.67 -18.26 -5.21
N ALA A 297 -8.61 -16.94 -4.96
CA ALA A 297 -8.78 -15.91 -5.97
C ALA A 297 -7.80 -14.74 -5.84
N LEU A 298 -7.59 -14.08 -6.97
CA LEU A 298 -6.76 -12.87 -7.08
C LEU A 298 -7.63 -11.66 -7.42
N ARG A 299 -7.20 -10.49 -6.97
CA ARG A 299 -7.66 -9.20 -7.49
C ARG A 299 -6.49 -8.39 -8.01
N PHE A 300 -6.55 -8.02 -9.28
CA PHE A 300 -5.61 -7.09 -9.90
C PHE A 300 -6.22 -5.71 -9.96
N THR A 301 -5.55 -4.72 -9.37
CA THR A 301 -5.85 -3.31 -9.59
C THR A 301 -4.97 -2.82 -10.73
N VAL A 302 -5.57 -2.25 -11.78
CA VAL A 302 -4.86 -1.81 -12.98
C VAL A 302 -5.20 -0.37 -13.36
N ARG A 303 -4.25 0.32 -13.96
CA ARG A 303 -4.51 1.54 -14.73
C ARG A 303 -4.75 1.17 -16.18
N GLN A 304 -5.96 1.42 -16.67
CA GLN A 304 -6.36 1.08 -18.04
C GLN A 304 -6.06 2.22 -19.00
N VAL A 305 -5.29 1.94 -20.06
CA VAL A 305 -5.05 2.86 -21.18
C VAL A 305 -5.90 2.43 -22.39
N GLY A 306 -6.29 3.39 -23.23
CA GLY A 306 -7.12 3.16 -24.41
C GLY A 306 -8.62 3.22 -24.12
N ALA A 307 -9.43 2.62 -24.98
CA ALA A 307 -10.89 2.72 -24.98
C ALA A 307 -11.59 1.72 -24.04
N GLY A 308 -10.98 0.56 -23.73
CA GLY A 308 -11.66 -0.39 -22.84
C GLY A 308 -10.93 -1.70 -22.48
N PHE A 309 -11.53 -2.41 -21.54
CA PHE A 309 -11.12 -3.75 -21.11
C PHE A 309 -11.63 -4.84 -22.05
N CYS A 310 -12.90 -4.76 -22.45
CA CYS A 310 -13.61 -5.84 -23.14
C CYS A 310 -13.35 -5.83 -24.66
N HIS A 311 -13.54 -6.98 -25.32
CA HIS A 311 -13.45 -7.13 -26.78
C HIS A 311 -14.54 -6.34 -27.55
N LEU A 312 -15.59 -5.89 -26.85
CA LEU A 312 -16.62 -4.99 -27.38
C LEU A 312 -16.24 -3.51 -27.29
N ASN A 313 -14.97 -3.20 -27.02
CA ASN A 313 -14.46 -1.84 -26.84
C ASN A 313 -15.17 -1.04 -25.73
N ARG A 314 -15.55 -1.75 -24.65
CA ARG A 314 -16.18 -1.18 -23.46
C ARG A 314 -15.22 -1.19 -22.28
N ARG A 315 -15.42 -0.25 -21.35
CA ARG A 315 -14.57 -0.10 -20.15
C ARG A 315 -14.57 -1.33 -19.26
N SER A 316 -15.72 -1.97 -19.09
CA SER A 316 -15.83 -3.25 -18.41
C SER A 316 -16.48 -4.31 -19.29
N CYS A 317 -16.39 -5.57 -18.88
CA CYS A 317 -17.14 -6.67 -19.49
C CYS A 317 -18.65 -6.56 -19.27
N TRP A 318 -19.08 -5.83 -18.24
CA TRP A 318 -20.48 -5.66 -17.86
C TRP A 318 -21.02 -4.28 -18.26
N PRO A 319 -22.35 -4.12 -18.34
CA PRO A 319 -22.95 -2.78 -18.42
C PRO A 319 -22.51 -1.94 -17.21
N SER A 320 -22.21 -0.67 -17.45
CA SER A 320 -21.89 0.30 -16.40
C SER A 320 -22.74 1.55 -16.57
N GLU A 321 -23.22 2.08 -15.45
CA GLU A 321 -23.84 3.40 -15.39
C GLU A 321 -22.77 4.50 -15.27
N PHE A 322 -23.20 5.75 -15.43
CA PHE A 322 -22.35 6.93 -15.29
C PHE A 322 -21.75 7.02 -13.89
N ASP A 323 -20.47 7.40 -13.80
CA ASP A 323 -19.82 7.74 -12.54
C ASP A 323 -18.85 8.93 -12.65
N LEU A 324 -18.30 9.36 -11.51
CA LEU A 324 -17.35 10.48 -11.45
C LEU A 324 -16.07 10.25 -12.25
N ALA A 325 -15.58 9.01 -12.38
CA ALA A 325 -14.45 8.69 -13.23
C ALA A 325 -14.78 8.84 -14.72
N ASP A 326 -16.04 8.65 -15.13
CA ASP A 326 -16.46 8.98 -16.50
C ASP A 326 -16.32 10.48 -16.75
N LEU A 327 -16.81 11.31 -15.81
CA LEU A 327 -16.71 12.76 -15.89
C LEU A 327 -15.26 13.24 -15.90
N GLU A 328 -14.41 12.74 -14.99
CA GLU A 328 -12.98 13.04 -14.95
C GLU A 328 -12.32 12.80 -16.31
N ARG A 329 -12.59 11.66 -16.95
CA ARG A 329 -12.01 11.36 -18.26
C ARG A 329 -12.51 12.30 -19.34
N THR A 330 -13.79 12.67 -19.33
CA THR A 330 -14.31 13.68 -20.26
C THR A 330 -13.61 15.03 -20.07
N LEU A 331 -13.31 15.42 -18.83
CA LEU A 331 -12.59 16.65 -18.54
C LEU A 331 -11.12 16.57 -18.96
N ALA A 332 -10.43 15.47 -18.66
CA ALA A 332 -9.05 15.23 -19.11
C ALA A 332 -8.94 15.22 -20.64
N ASP A 333 -9.90 14.62 -21.33
CA ASP A 333 -9.97 14.68 -22.78
C ASP A 333 -10.15 16.12 -23.29
N ARG A 334 -10.99 16.91 -22.63
CA ARG A 334 -11.23 18.31 -22.99
C ARG A 334 -10.01 19.21 -22.76
N VAL A 335 -9.13 18.86 -21.82
CA VAL A 335 -7.83 19.53 -21.63
C VAL A 335 -6.93 19.28 -22.84
N ILE A 336 -6.87 18.06 -23.34
CA ILE A 336 -6.01 17.66 -24.48
C ILE A 336 -6.61 18.10 -25.81
N ARG A 337 -7.93 18.00 -25.96
CA ARG A 337 -8.71 18.29 -27.16
C ARG A 337 -9.79 19.33 -26.84
N PRO A 338 -9.43 20.62 -26.77
CA PRO A 338 -10.38 21.69 -26.52
C PRO A 338 -11.47 21.73 -27.61
N VAL A 339 -12.70 22.02 -27.21
CA VAL A 339 -13.82 22.18 -28.16
C VAL A 339 -14.27 23.64 -28.14
N THR A 340 -14.20 24.29 -29.29
CA THR A 340 -14.62 25.67 -29.47
C THR A 340 -16.07 25.87 -29.03
N GLY A 341 -16.33 26.91 -28.24
CA GLY A 341 -17.68 27.24 -27.74
C GLY A 341 -18.14 26.43 -26.53
N SER A 342 -17.37 25.44 -26.06
CA SER A 342 -17.72 24.69 -24.84
C SER A 342 -17.50 25.50 -23.57
N GLY A 343 -18.52 25.58 -22.71
CA GLY A 343 -18.42 26.18 -21.37
C GLY A 343 -17.28 25.57 -20.53
N THR A 344 -17.14 24.24 -20.58
CA THR A 344 -16.02 23.51 -19.95
C THR A 344 -14.66 23.98 -20.45
N THR A 345 -14.48 24.15 -21.77
CA THR A 345 -13.21 24.63 -22.33
C THR A 345 -12.92 26.06 -21.86
N ARG A 346 -13.93 26.91 -21.72
CA ARG A 346 -13.77 28.26 -21.16
C ARG A 346 -13.36 28.21 -19.69
N LEU A 347 -13.97 27.36 -18.87
CA LEU A 347 -13.60 27.17 -17.46
C LEU A 347 -12.17 26.62 -17.33
N LEU A 348 -11.76 25.71 -18.21
CA LEU A 348 -10.41 25.14 -18.22
C LEU A 348 -9.34 26.18 -18.58
N THR A 349 -9.65 27.19 -19.41
CA THR A 349 -8.69 28.22 -19.84
C THR A 349 -8.72 29.49 -18.98
N ASP A 350 -9.88 29.89 -18.48
CA ASP A 350 -10.07 31.11 -17.67
C ASP A 350 -10.10 30.79 -16.15
N ARG A 351 -8.99 31.10 -15.48
CA ARG A 351 -8.83 30.85 -14.03
C ARG A 351 -9.75 31.74 -13.18
N ALA A 352 -10.01 32.97 -13.63
CA ALA A 352 -10.83 33.91 -12.88
C ALA A 352 -12.30 33.48 -12.93
N LEU A 353 -12.77 33.07 -14.11
CA LEU A 353 -14.11 32.53 -14.30
C LEU A 353 -14.33 31.26 -13.47
N LEU A 354 -13.41 30.28 -13.55
CA LEU A 354 -13.53 29.05 -12.77
C LEU A 354 -13.57 29.33 -11.26
N ALA A 355 -12.73 30.24 -10.77
CA ALA A 355 -12.74 30.63 -9.36
C ALA A 355 -14.03 31.35 -8.95
N ALA A 356 -14.61 32.15 -9.84
CA ALA A 356 -15.91 32.80 -9.61
C ALA A 356 -17.04 31.77 -9.52
N LYS A 357 -17.15 30.88 -10.52
CA LYS A 357 -18.15 29.80 -10.53
C LYS A 357 -18.00 28.88 -9.32
N LEU A 358 -16.78 28.45 -8.96
CA LEU A 358 -16.56 27.65 -7.75
C LEU A 358 -17.11 28.30 -6.48
N ARG A 359 -16.98 29.63 -6.33
CA ARG A 359 -17.52 30.35 -5.18
C ARG A 359 -19.04 30.47 -5.24
N GLU A 360 -19.58 30.69 -6.42
CA GLU A 360 -21.03 30.75 -6.67
C GLU A 360 -21.70 29.42 -6.31
N GLU A 361 -21.26 28.29 -6.89
CA GLU A 361 -21.87 26.97 -6.62
C GLU A 361 -21.74 26.59 -5.13
N ALA A 362 -20.61 26.93 -4.48
CA ALA A 362 -20.42 26.64 -3.06
C ALA A 362 -21.35 27.47 -2.16
N ASP A 363 -21.65 28.70 -2.56
CA ASP A 363 -22.54 29.63 -1.85
C ASP A 363 -24.02 29.27 -2.08
N GLU A 364 -24.35 28.75 -3.27
CA GLU A 364 -25.66 28.15 -3.57
C GLU A 364 -25.89 26.87 -2.76
N LEU A 365 -24.93 25.96 -2.73
CA LEU A 365 -24.98 24.76 -1.88
C LEU A 365 -25.14 25.11 -0.40
N ALA A 366 -24.48 26.15 0.08
CA ALA A 366 -24.59 26.60 1.48
C ALA A 366 -25.99 27.13 1.83
N ARG A 367 -26.77 27.59 0.83
CA ARG A 367 -28.14 28.10 1.01
C ARG A 367 -29.23 27.09 0.64
N ALA A 368 -28.87 25.96 0.05
CA ALA A 368 -29.83 24.95 -0.36
C ALA A 368 -30.56 24.35 0.86
N GLU A 369 -31.89 24.39 0.84
CA GLU A 369 -32.73 23.92 1.96
C GLU A 369 -33.39 22.57 1.67
N SER A 370 -33.79 22.33 0.41
CA SER A 370 -34.42 21.07 0.01
C SER A 370 -33.38 20.03 -0.38
N THR A 371 -33.68 18.75 -0.18
CA THR A 371 -32.81 17.65 -0.62
C THR A 371 -32.50 17.73 -2.12
N GLY A 372 -33.49 18.10 -2.94
CA GLY A 372 -33.31 18.22 -4.38
C GLY A 372 -32.31 19.32 -4.75
N ASP A 373 -32.41 20.48 -4.09
CA ASP A 373 -31.47 21.59 -4.30
C ASP A 373 -30.09 21.23 -3.77
N VAL A 374 -29.98 20.65 -2.57
CA VAL A 374 -28.70 20.21 -2.00
C VAL A 374 -27.98 19.25 -2.94
N VAL A 375 -28.69 18.29 -3.53
CA VAL A 375 -28.09 17.34 -4.48
C VAL A 375 -27.63 18.03 -5.76
N ARG A 376 -28.43 18.96 -6.31
CA ARG A 376 -28.08 19.70 -7.53
C ARG A 376 -26.86 20.59 -7.30
N GLU A 377 -26.90 21.44 -6.28
CA GLU A 377 -25.80 22.37 -5.99
C GLU A 377 -24.52 21.61 -5.59
N ALA A 378 -24.65 20.47 -4.90
CA ALA A 378 -23.50 19.61 -4.61
C ALA A 378 -22.90 19.01 -5.88
N ALA A 379 -23.72 18.60 -6.85
CA ALA A 379 -23.24 18.10 -8.13
C ALA A 379 -22.48 19.18 -8.91
N ASP A 380 -22.95 20.42 -8.89
CA ASP A 380 -22.27 21.55 -9.55
C ASP A 380 -20.95 21.90 -8.86
N VAL A 381 -20.90 21.91 -7.52
CA VAL A 381 -19.64 22.04 -6.78
C VAL A 381 -18.66 20.92 -7.13
N VAL A 382 -19.11 19.66 -7.17
CA VAL A 382 -18.27 18.51 -7.54
C VAL A 382 -17.76 18.65 -8.96
N TYR A 383 -18.60 19.04 -9.91
CA TYR A 383 -18.21 19.28 -11.29
C TYR A 383 -17.13 20.37 -11.36
N MET A 384 -17.33 21.53 -10.73
CA MET A 384 -16.37 22.63 -10.74
C MET A 384 -15.04 22.25 -10.08
N ALA A 385 -15.10 21.47 -8.99
CA ALA A 385 -13.91 20.93 -8.34
C ALA A 385 -13.13 20.00 -9.28
N LEU A 386 -13.82 19.15 -10.05
CA LEU A 386 -13.19 18.28 -11.05
C LEU A 386 -12.59 19.07 -12.22
N VAL A 387 -13.21 20.17 -12.66
CA VAL A 387 -12.61 21.05 -13.67
C VAL A 387 -11.32 21.68 -13.14
N ALA A 388 -11.33 22.15 -11.88
CA ALA A 388 -10.13 22.70 -11.24
C ALA A 388 -9.02 21.66 -11.08
N LEU A 389 -9.39 20.43 -10.73
CA LEU A 389 -8.49 19.30 -10.61
C LEU A 389 -7.84 18.93 -11.95
N ALA A 390 -8.64 18.78 -13.00
CA ALA A 390 -8.17 18.50 -14.35
C ALA A 390 -7.23 19.60 -14.88
N ARG A 391 -7.57 20.87 -14.64
CA ARG A 391 -6.69 22.01 -14.96
C ARG A 391 -5.37 21.96 -14.19
N GLY A 392 -5.41 21.52 -12.93
CA GLY A 392 -4.25 21.36 -12.07
C GLY A 392 -3.41 20.11 -12.36
N GLY A 393 -3.85 19.25 -13.28
CA GLY A 393 -3.19 17.98 -13.59
C GLY A 393 -3.36 16.90 -12.51
N GLY A 394 -4.32 17.07 -11.59
CA GLY A 394 -4.64 16.06 -10.59
C GLY A 394 -5.76 15.12 -11.03
N THR A 395 -6.00 14.10 -10.21
CA THR A 395 -7.01 13.05 -10.44
C THR A 395 -7.89 12.78 -9.21
N LEU A 396 -9.05 12.17 -9.40
CA LEU A 396 -9.92 11.64 -8.35
C LEU A 396 -9.17 10.64 -7.46
N ALA A 397 -8.23 9.88 -8.04
CA ALA A 397 -7.37 9.00 -7.27
C ALA A 397 -6.49 9.78 -6.28
N ASP A 398 -5.94 10.93 -6.69
CA ASP A 398 -5.15 11.82 -5.82
C ASP A 398 -6.02 12.45 -4.72
N VAL A 399 -7.23 12.90 -5.05
CA VAL A 399 -8.18 13.44 -4.06
C VAL A 399 -8.53 12.38 -3.02
N ARG A 400 -8.84 11.15 -3.46
CA ARG A 400 -9.13 10.04 -2.56
C ARG A 400 -7.92 9.69 -1.69
N ALA A 401 -6.71 9.68 -2.25
CA ALA A 401 -5.49 9.42 -1.49
C ALA A 401 -5.29 10.49 -0.39
N GLU A 402 -5.49 11.77 -0.72
CA GLU A 402 -5.41 12.86 0.25
C GLU A 402 -6.50 12.78 1.33
N LEU A 403 -7.74 12.44 0.97
CA LEU A 403 -8.83 12.23 1.92
C LEU A 403 -8.56 11.03 2.84
N ALA A 404 -8.05 9.92 2.31
CA ALA A 404 -7.67 8.74 3.07
C ALA A 404 -6.55 9.07 4.08
N ARG A 405 -5.55 9.84 3.65
CA ARG A 405 -4.47 10.33 4.54
C ARG A 405 -5.02 11.19 5.68
N ARG A 406 -5.93 12.13 5.38
CA ARG A 406 -6.57 12.98 6.40
C ARG A 406 -7.45 12.20 7.35
N HIS A 407 -8.17 11.20 6.85
CA HIS A 407 -8.98 10.30 7.67
C HIS A 407 -8.10 9.50 8.64
N GLY A 408 -6.94 9.03 8.18
CA GLY A 408 -5.96 8.30 8.98
C GLY A 408 -5.11 9.16 9.93
N ALA A 409 -5.23 10.49 9.89
CA ALA A 409 -4.51 11.40 10.78
C ALA A 409 -5.09 11.35 12.20
N VAL A 410 -4.20 11.31 13.18
CA VAL A 410 -4.54 11.29 14.61
C VAL A 410 -4.71 12.70 15.15
N ASN A 411 -4.00 13.69 14.61
CA ASN A 411 -4.24 15.09 14.91
C ASN A 411 -5.24 15.70 13.91
N ARG A 412 -6.43 16.05 14.40
CA ARG A 412 -7.46 16.69 13.58
C ARG A 412 -7.34 18.20 13.64
N ARG A 413 -7.37 18.85 12.48
CA ARG A 413 -7.42 20.32 12.41
C ARG A 413 -8.78 20.78 12.96
N PRO A 414 -8.83 21.73 13.91
CA PRO A 414 -10.11 22.19 14.44
C PRO A 414 -10.90 22.86 13.32
N MET A 415 -12.18 22.49 13.18
CA MET A 415 -13.11 23.06 12.20
C MET A 415 -13.64 24.42 12.68
N VAL A 416 -12.72 25.32 13.03
CA VAL A 416 -13.06 26.69 13.42
C VAL A 416 -13.03 27.55 12.18
N ARG A 417 -14.07 28.37 11.98
CA ARG A 417 -14.10 29.37 10.91
C ARG A 417 -12.82 30.19 11.01
N LYS A 418 -12.03 30.24 9.94
CA LYS A 418 -10.92 31.20 9.85
C LYS A 418 -11.55 32.58 9.91
N THR A 419 -11.36 33.29 11.02
CA THR A 419 -11.63 34.72 11.07
C THR A 419 -10.68 35.36 10.08
N SER A 420 -11.22 35.81 8.94
CA SER A 420 -10.47 36.59 7.97
C SER A 420 -9.86 37.78 8.72
N ALA A 421 -8.53 37.86 8.78
CA ALA A 421 -7.90 39.15 9.01
C ALA A 421 -8.28 40.03 7.82
N CYS A 422 -8.85 41.20 8.11
CA CYS A 422 -9.24 42.22 7.13
C CYS A 422 -8.12 42.57 6.15
#